data_AF-A0A1I0XFA8-F1
#
_entry.id   AF-A0A1I0XFA8-F1
#
_cell.length_a   1.000
_cell.length_b   1.000
_cell.length_c   1.000
_cell.angle_alpha   90.00
_cell.angle_beta   90.00
_cell.angle_gamma   90.00
#
_symmetry.space_group_name_H-M   'P 1'
#
loop_
_entity.id
_entity.type
_entity.pdbx_description
1 polymer ?
#
loop_
_entity_poly.entity_id
_entity_poly.type
_entity_poly.pdbx_seq_one_letter_code
_entity_poly.pdbx_strand_id
1 'polypeptide(L)'
;MSERQNLSWTACDTLAAQGKKPSIGLVREWTIATTGAKKGSDGDVQKDINEWYADLLKLKRDKSVAELPDAVSALTRDLWRFAVESANDTLAAERTALAGEKAEAEKLIDLAQEDTLAAIEIANELKGKLTIANAAILGRDEQIKRLEEALAEQRATLRAKDDRIAGLAADLSRKAEEHAAGLAELDGLRKHSLLEIDRARGESRHWKAEFARVETENKSAANSYHEKIAVLDNELSRARGRLGAVEESLAEANRRVETLVAELAASNTVAPVTKQRFGSGKSRGIGTVRRRKL
;
A
#
# COMPACT_ATOMS: atom_id res chain seq x y z
N MET A 1 -90.99 20.32 66.79
CA MET A 1 -89.85 20.69 65.93
C MET A 1 -88.58 20.71 66.76
N SER A 2 -87.48 20.17 66.22
CA SER A 2 -86.17 20.19 66.90
C SER A 2 -85.62 21.62 66.95
N GLU A 3 -84.82 21.95 67.97
CA GLU A 3 -84.14 23.25 68.09
C GLU A 3 -83.33 23.60 66.82
N ARG A 4 -82.71 22.60 66.19
CA ARG A 4 -82.00 22.72 64.90
C ARG A 4 -82.95 23.11 63.75
N GLN A 5 -84.12 22.48 63.70
CA GLN A 5 -85.11 22.70 62.64
C GLN A 5 -85.70 24.10 62.78
N ASN A 6 -86.01 24.54 64.01
CA ASN A 6 -86.48 25.89 64.29
C ASN A 6 -85.47 26.96 63.85
N LEU A 7 -84.17 26.75 64.13
CA LEU A 7 -83.12 27.66 63.69
C LEU A 7 -83.02 27.72 62.16
N SER A 8 -83.04 26.55 61.50
CA SER A 8 -83.00 26.48 60.03
C SER A 8 -84.21 27.14 59.39
N TRP A 9 -85.40 26.99 59.97
CA TRP A 9 -86.63 27.61 59.47
C TRP A 9 -86.64 29.12 59.69
N THR A 10 -86.16 29.59 60.86
CA THR A 10 -86.01 31.02 61.15
C THR A 10 -85.01 31.66 60.19
N ALA A 11 -83.92 30.96 59.86
CA ALA A 11 -82.98 31.37 58.83
C ALA A 11 -83.64 31.46 57.45
N CYS A 12 -84.48 30.47 57.10
CA CYS A 12 -85.20 30.48 55.83
C CYS A 12 -86.21 31.64 55.75
N ASP A 13 -86.97 31.90 56.82
CA ASP A 13 -87.93 33.01 56.90
C ASP A 13 -87.23 34.36 56.76
N THR A 14 -86.11 34.55 57.46
CA THR A 14 -85.34 35.80 57.38
C THR A 14 -84.69 36.01 56.02
N LEU A 15 -84.12 34.96 55.41
CA LEU A 15 -83.58 35.03 54.04
C LEU A 15 -84.67 35.32 53.02
N ALA A 16 -85.84 34.68 53.16
CA ALA A 16 -86.98 34.89 52.27
C ALA A 16 -87.57 36.31 52.41
N ALA A 17 -87.64 36.85 53.63
CA ALA A 17 -88.05 38.23 53.86
C ALA A 17 -87.08 39.25 53.22
N GLN A 18 -85.80 38.88 53.06
CA GLN A 18 -84.80 39.65 52.33
C GLN A 18 -84.82 39.42 50.81
N GLY A 19 -85.75 38.61 50.29
CA GLY A 19 -85.85 38.26 48.87
C GLY A 19 -84.77 37.30 48.37
N LYS A 20 -83.96 36.72 49.26
CA LYS A 20 -82.93 35.73 48.90
C LYS A 20 -83.52 34.32 48.97
N LYS A 21 -83.19 33.47 47.99
CA LYS A 21 -83.59 32.05 47.99
C LYS A 21 -82.79 31.30 49.08
N PRO A 22 -83.44 30.70 50.10
CA PRO A 22 -82.74 29.85 51.06
C PRO A 22 -81.96 28.73 50.36
N SER A 23 -80.66 28.66 50.64
CA SER A 23 -79.73 27.61 50.19
C SER A 23 -78.92 27.12 51.39
N ILE A 24 -78.33 25.92 51.31
CA ILE A 24 -77.54 25.35 52.41
C ILE A 24 -76.48 26.35 52.89
N GLY A 25 -75.73 26.96 51.95
CA GLY A 25 -74.68 27.93 52.26
C GLY A 25 -75.21 29.12 53.05
N LEU A 26 -76.28 29.76 52.56
CA LEU A 26 -76.84 30.97 53.18
C LEU A 26 -77.50 30.68 54.53
N VAL A 27 -78.22 29.56 54.65
CA VAL A 27 -78.83 29.14 55.92
C VAL A 27 -77.75 28.80 56.94
N ARG A 28 -76.64 28.18 56.53
CA ARG A 28 -75.51 27.90 57.42
C ARG A 28 -74.81 29.15 57.87
N GLU A 29 -74.50 30.06 56.95
CA GLU A 29 -73.86 31.35 57.27
C GLU A 29 -74.69 32.10 58.30
N TRP A 30 -76.01 32.16 58.10
CA TRP A 30 -76.92 32.78 59.05
C TRP A 30 -76.92 32.06 60.40
N THR A 31 -77.06 30.73 60.41
CA THR A 31 -77.17 29.95 61.65
C THR A 31 -75.87 30.02 62.46
N ILE A 32 -74.70 30.01 61.80
CA ILE A 32 -73.39 30.17 62.43
C ILE A 32 -73.22 31.59 62.96
N ALA A 33 -73.61 32.60 62.18
CA ALA A 33 -73.55 34.00 62.63
C ALA A 33 -74.44 34.24 63.86
N THR A 34 -75.58 33.55 63.97
CA THR A 34 -76.54 33.72 65.08
C THR A 34 -76.22 32.86 66.30
N THR A 35 -75.68 31.65 66.13
CA THR A 35 -75.48 30.69 67.24
C THR A 35 -74.03 30.36 67.56
N GLY A 36 -73.07 30.87 66.78
CA GLY A 36 -71.64 30.67 66.96
C GLY A 36 -71.13 29.27 66.63
N ALA A 37 -71.99 28.33 66.18
CA ALA A 37 -71.60 26.95 65.90
C ALA A 37 -72.37 26.33 64.73
N LYS A 38 -71.73 25.38 64.04
CA LYS A 38 -72.35 24.57 62.98
C LYS A 38 -73.32 23.56 63.61
N LYS A 39 -74.62 23.68 63.36
CA LYS A 39 -75.65 22.73 63.82
C LYS A 39 -76.12 21.84 62.66
N GLY A 40 -75.98 20.51 62.81
CA GLY A 40 -76.43 19.50 61.83
C GLY A 40 -75.53 19.27 60.60
N SER A 41 -75.74 18.15 59.91
CA SER A 41 -75.08 17.82 58.63
C SER A 41 -75.69 18.63 57.47
N ASP A 42 -74.97 18.73 56.34
CA ASP A 42 -75.47 19.41 55.13
C ASP A 42 -76.75 18.75 54.63
N GLY A 43 -76.82 17.41 54.74
CA GLY A 43 -78.03 16.65 54.40
C GLY A 43 -79.22 17.01 55.30
N ASP A 44 -78.98 17.23 56.60
CA ASP A 44 -80.05 17.57 57.54
C ASP A 44 -80.56 19.00 57.33
N VAL A 45 -79.66 19.95 57.04
CA VAL A 45 -80.03 21.34 56.73
C VAL A 45 -80.80 21.41 55.41
N GLN A 46 -80.36 20.65 54.39
CA GLN A 46 -81.08 20.57 53.12
C GLN A 46 -82.49 19.98 53.31
N LYS A 47 -82.64 18.98 54.17
CA LYS A 47 -83.95 18.41 54.52
C LYS A 47 -84.85 19.46 55.17
N ASP A 48 -84.35 20.21 56.14
CA ASP A 48 -85.12 21.26 56.83
C ASP A 48 -85.56 22.37 55.86
N ILE A 49 -84.68 22.79 54.94
CA ILE A 49 -84.99 23.77 53.89
C ILE A 49 -86.11 23.25 52.97
N ASN A 50 -86.04 21.99 52.57
CA ASN A 50 -87.05 21.37 51.72
C ASN A 50 -88.41 21.29 52.43
N GLU A 51 -88.42 20.91 53.71
CA GLU A 51 -89.63 20.89 54.54
C GLU A 51 -90.22 22.30 54.71
N TRP A 52 -89.38 23.32 54.96
CA TRP A 52 -89.81 24.71 55.03
C TRP A 52 -90.46 25.19 53.73
N TYR A 53 -89.89 24.86 52.57
CA TYR A 53 -90.50 25.17 51.27
C TYR A 53 -91.83 24.46 51.06
N ALA A 54 -91.93 23.19 51.47
CA ALA A 54 -93.18 22.43 51.38
C ALA A 54 -94.30 23.10 52.18
N ASP A 55 -93.98 23.55 53.40
CA ASP A 55 -94.93 24.25 54.27
C ASP A 55 -95.27 25.66 53.75
N LEU A 56 -94.30 26.40 53.23
CA LEU A 56 -94.55 27.71 52.60
C LEU A 56 -95.49 27.59 51.40
N LEU A 57 -95.28 26.58 50.55
CA LEU A 57 -96.12 26.33 49.38
C LEU A 57 -97.52 25.88 49.78
N LYS A 58 -97.64 25.07 50.83
CA LYS A 58 -98.93 24.69 51.41
C LYS A 58 -99.68 25.91 51.93
N LEU A 59 -99.00 26.79 52.67
CA LEU A 59 -99.58 28.03 53.20
C LEU A 59 -100.04 28.98 52.08
N LYS A 60 -99.25 29.12 51.00
CA LYS A 60 -99.64 29.93 49.84
C LYS A 60 -100.86 29.36 49.13
N ARG A 61 -100.91 28.04 48.95
CA ARG A 61 -102.05 27.33 48.36
C ARG A 61 -103.32 27.56 49.17
N ASP A 62 -103.23 27.43 50.50
CA ASP A 62 -104.38 27.56 51.38
C ASP A 62 -104.88 29.02 51.46
N LYS A 63 -103.96 30.00 51.47
CA LYS A 63 -104.31 31.43 51.47
C LYS A 63 -104.91 31.91 50.15
N SER A 64 -104.40 31.46 49.00
CA SER A 64 -104.91 31.89 47.68
C SER A 64 -106.32 31.39 47.38
N VAL A 65 -106.81 30.40 48.13
CA VAL A 65 -108.09 29.73 47.89
C VAL A 65 -109.16 30.13 48.93
N ALA A 66 -108.78 30.85 49.99
CA ALA A 66 -109.64 31.17 51.13
C ALA A 66 -110.72 32.26 50.85
N GLU A 67 -110.55 33.09 49.83
CA GLU A 67 -111.47 34.21 49.50
C GLU A 67 -112.35 33.93 48.26
N LEU A 68 -112.25 32.72 47.69
CA LEU A 68 -112.99 32.32 46.49
C LEU A 68 -114.28 31.55 46.86
N PRO A 69 -115.39 31.69 46.10
CA PRO A 69 -116.57 30.84 46.26
C PRO A 69 -116.21 29.35 46.18
N ASP A 70 -116.83 28.50 46.99
CA ASP A 70 -116.43 27.10 47.19
C ASP A 70 -116.28 26.29 45.89
N ALA A 71 -117.14 26.52 44.89
CA ALA A 71 -117.05 25.86 43.59
C ALA A 71 -115.79 26.27 42.79
N VAL A 72 -115.41 27.55 42.84
CA VAL A 72 -114.19 28.07 42.18
C VAL A 72 -112.95 27.65 42.95
N SER A 73 -113.06 27.60 44.29
CA SER A 73 -112.00 27.16 45.19
C SER A 73 -111.65 25.68 44.96
N ALA A 74 -112.65 24.82 44.76
CA ALA A 74 -112.48 23.41 44.39
C ALA A 74 -111.84 23.25 43.01
N LEU A 75 -112.37 23.93 41.98
CA LEU A 75 -111.82 23.88 40.62
C LEU A 75 -110.36 24.34 40.56
N THR A 76 -110.01 25.39 41.33
CA THR A 76 -108.64 25.91 41.38
C THR A 76 -107.69 24.91 42.05
N ARG A 77 -108.14 24.20 43.10
CA ARG A 77 -107.35 23.13 43.71
C ARG A 77 -107.15 21.96 42.76
N ASP A 78 -108.17 21.58 42.00
CA ASP A 78 -108.10 20.47 41.04
C ASP A 78 -107.21 20.81 39.84
N LEU A 79 -107.32 22.02 39.28
CA LEU A 79 -106.42 22.51 38.24
C LEU A 79 -104.96 22.53 38.72
N TRP A 80 -104.74 22.98 39.96
CA TRP A 80 -103.40 23.04 40.55
C TRP A 80 -102.83 21.64 40.80
N ARG A 81 -103.64 20.69 41.29
CA ARG A 81 -103.24 19.28 41.42
C ARG A 81 -102.87 18.69 40.07
N PHE A 82 -103.70 18.87 39.06
CA PHE A 82 -103.43 18.40 37.70
C PHE A 82 -102.14 19.01 37.12
N ALA A 83 -101.91 20.31 37.30
CA ALA A 83 -100.69 20.96 36.85
C ALA A 83 -99.44 20.42 37.57
N VAL A 84 -99.54 20.11 38.87
CA VAL A 84 -98.44 19.53 39.65
C VAL A 84 -98.19 18.08 39.27
N GLU A 85 -99.24 17.28 39.06
CA GLU A 85 -99.13 15.89 38.58
C GLU A 85 -98.49 15.86 37.19
N SER A 86 -98.97 16.68 36.25
CA SER A 86 -98.38 16.79 34.92
C SER A 86 -96.92 17.21 34.96
N ALA A 87 -96.56 18.19 35.79
CA ALA A 87 -95.17 18.62 35.95
C ALA A 87 -94.28 17.52 36.57
N ASN A 88 -94.81 16.77 37.54
CA ASN A 88 -94.11 15.64 38.16
C ASN A 88 -93.91 14.50 37.17
N ASP A 89 -94.90 14.19 36.34
CA ASP A 89 -94.82 13.17 35.30
C ASP A 89 -93.78 13.55 34.23
N THR A 90 -93.77 14.81 33.78
CA THR A 90 -92.73 15.31 32.86
C THR A 90 -91.35 15.24 33.47
N LEU A 91 -91.20 15.61 34.74
CA LEU A 91 -89.92 15.59 35.44
C LEU A 91 -89.45 14.15 35.72
N ALA A 92 -90.37 13.22 35.96
CA ALA A 92 -90.07 11.79 36.05
C ALA A 92 -89.60 11.24 34.70
N ALA A 93 -90.28 11.59 33.60
CA ALA A 93 -89.88 11.20 32.25
C ALA A 93 -88.50 11.75 31.88
N GLU A 94 -88.23 13.03 32.14
CA GLU A 94 -86.92 13.65 31.93
C GLU A 94 -85.82 12.98 32.76
N ARG A 95 -86.10 12.65 34.03
CA ARG A 95 -85.14 11.91 34.88
C ARG A 95 -84.84 10.52 34.31
N THR A 96 -85.83 9.83 33.77
CA THR A 96 -85.61 8.52 33.13
C THR A 96 -84.82 8.64 31.83
N ALA A 97 -85.11 9.66 31.01
CA ALA A 97 -84.36 9.93 29.78
C ALA A 97 -82.89 10.26 30.09
N LEU A 98 -82.65 11.15 31.05
CA LEU A 98 -81.30 11.54 31.48
C LEU A 98 -80.53 10.36 32.09
N ALA A 99 -81.19 9.45 32.80
CA ALA A 99 -80.57 8.22 33.27
C ALA A 99 -80.16 7.29 32.11
N GLY A 100 -80.99 7.21 31.06
CA GLY A 100 -80.68 6.48 29.82
C GLY A 100 -79.47 7.08 29.09
N GLU A 101 -79.49 8.38 28.84
CA GLU A 101 -78.37 9.10 28.21
C GLU A 101 -77.07 8.96 29.02
N LYS A 102 -77.15 9.04 30.36
CA LYS A 102 -75.98 8.83 31.23
C LYS A 102 -75.41 7.42 31.08
N ALA A 103 -76.26 6.40 31.03
CA ALA A 103 -75.82 5.02 30.85
C ALA A 103 -75.22 4.77 29.46
N GLU A 104 -75.73 5.43 28.42
CA GLU A 104 -75.14 5.39 27.08
C GLU A 104 -73.79 6.11 27.02
N ALA A 105 -73.67 7.28 27.65
CA ALA A 105 -72.42 8.01 27.75
C ALA A 105 -71.35 7.22 28.54
N GLU A 106 -71.73 6.57 29.64
CA GLU A 106 -70.85 5.69 30.41
C GLU A 106 -70.31 4.54 29.54
N LYS A 107 -71.16 3.87 28.76
CA LYS A 107 -70.73 2.82 27.82
C LYS A 107 -69.74 3.34 26.77
N LEU A 108 -69.97 4.55 26.25
CA LEU A 108 -69.06 5.15 25.27
C LEU A 108 -67.71 5.53 25.90
N ILE A 109 -67.72 5.97 27.16
CA ILE A 109 -66.50 6.25 27.92
C ILE A 109 -65.72 4.95 28.15
N ASP A 110 -66.38 3.87 28.55
CA ASP A 110 -65.74 2.58 28.78
C ASP A 110 -65.09 2.05 27.48
N LEU A 111 -65.83 2.10 26.36
CA LEU A 111 -65.30 1.68 25.05
C LEU A 111 -64.10 2.53 24.62
N ALA A 112 -64.17 3.85 24.79
CA ALA A 112 -63.06 4.73 24.48
C ALA A 112 -61.84 4.46 25.39
N GLN A 113 -62.06 4.11 26.67
CA GLN A 113 -60.98 3.73 27.57
C GLN A 113 -60.31 2.42 27.13
N GLU A 114 -61.09 1.40 26.76
CA GLU A 114 -60.56 0.15 26.22
C GLU A 114 -59.71 0.39 24.96
N ASP A 115 -60.20 1.20 24.02
CA ASP A 115 -59.46 1.56 22.80
C ASP A 115 -58.14 2.30 23.13
N THR A 116 -58.15 3.20 24.11
CA THR A 116 -56.93 3.91 24.52
C THR A 116 -55.91 2.98 25.18
N LEU A 117 -56.36 2.01 25.98
CA LEU A 117 -55.48 1.02 26.58
C LEU A 117 -54.86 0.11 25.52
N ALA A 118 -55.66 -0.36 24.56
CA ALA A 118 -55.15 -1.14 23.43
C ALA A 118 -54.12 -0.36 22.60
N ALA A 119 -54.37 0.94 22.36
CA ALA A 119 -53.41 1.80 21.67
C ALA A 119 -52.09 1.97 22.46
N ILE A 120 -52.16 2.09 23.79
CA ILE A 120 -50.98 2.18 24.66
C ILE A 120 -50.17 0.87 24.63
N GLU A 121 -50.83 -0.28 24.65
CA GLU A 121 -50.17 -1.58 24.55
C GLU A 121 -49.41 -1.73 23.22
N ILE A 122 -50.07 -1.42 22.09
CA ILE A 122 -49.45 -1.43 20.76
C ILE A 122 -48.27 -0.47 20.71
N ALA A 123 -48.40 0.75 21.27
CA ALA A 123 -47.32 1.72 21.30
C ALA A 123 -46.11 1.22 22.10
N ASN A 124 -46.33 0.54 23.23
CA ASN A 124 -45.27 -0.05 24.04
C ASN A 124 -44.58 -1.21 23.31
N GLU A 125 -45.33 -2.07 22.63
CA GLU A 125 -44.74 -3.13 21.80
C GLU A 125 -43.88 -2.58 20.67
N LEU A 126 -44.38 -1.57 19.95
CA LEU A 126 -43.64 -0.92 18.87
C LEU A 126 -42.37 -0.25 19.40
N LYS A 127 -42.45 0.40 20.56
CA LYS A 127 -41.28 0.96 21.24
C LYS A 127 -40.25 -0.12 21.59
N GLY A 128 -40.69 -1.28 22.08
CA GLY A 128 -39.80 -2.42 22.34
C GLY A 128 -39.16 -2.99 21.07
N LYS A 129 -39.92 -3.12 19.98
CA LYS A 129 -39.39 -3.55 18.67
C LYS A 129 -38.36 -2.55 18.14
N LEU A 130 -38.62 -1.24 18.30
CA LEU A 130 -37.72 -0.18 17.89
C LEU A 130 -36.40 -0.20 18.68
N THR A 131 -36.44 -0.40 20.00
CA THR A 131 -35.21 -0.47 20.82
C THR A 131 -34.35 -1.66 20.45
N ILE A 132 -34.95 -2.83 20.21
CA ILE A 132 -34.25 -4.04 19.74
C ILE A 132 -33.62 -3.80 18.37
N ALA A 133 -34.38 -3.22 17.43
CA ALA A 133 -33.89 -2.91 16.09
C ALA A 133 -32.71 -1.93 16.13
N ASN A 134 -32.80 -0.88 16.94
CA ASN A 134 -31.73 0.10 17.11
C ASN A 134 -30.47 -0.53 17.71
N ALA A 135 -30.61 -1.40 18.72
CA ALA A 135 -29.48 -2.14 19.28
C ALA A 135 -28.80 -3.05 18.23
N ALA A 136 -29.60 -3.72 17.38
CA ALA A 136 -29.09 -4.54 16.30
C ALA A 136 -28.36 -3.72 15.21
N ILE A 137 -28.86 -2.52 14.89
CA ILE A 137 -28.19 -1.60 13.95
C ILE A 137 -26.84 -1.15 14.53
N LEU A 138 -26.80 -0.71 15.78
CA LEU A 138 -25.56 -0.32 16.44
C LEU A 138 -24.53 -1.46 16.48
N GLY A 139 -24.97 -2.69 16.76
CA GLY A 139 -24.09 -3.87 16.71
C GLY A 139 -23.54 -4.15 15.31
N ARG A 140 -24.34 -3.94 14.26
CA ARG A 140 -23.87 -4.05 12.86
C ARG A 140 -22.91 -2.93 12.50
N ASP A 141 -23.14 -1.71 12.94
CA ASP A 141 -22.23 -0.58 12.68
C ASP A 141 -20.85 -0.81 13.30
N GLU A 142 -20.79 -1.37 14.52
CA GLU A 142 -19.52 -1.79 15.12
C GLU A 142 -18.85 -2.91 14.34
N GLN A 143 -19.61 -3.90 13.87
CA GLN A 143 -19.06 -4.98 13.05
C GLN A 143 -18.51 -4.45 11.72
N ILE A 144 -19.20 -3.50 11.08
CA ILE A 144 -18.74 -2.84 9.86
C ILE A 144 -17.41 -2.12 10.12
N LYS A 145 -17.30 -1.32 11.19
CA LYS A 145 -16.05 -0.63 11.55
C LYS A 145 -14.89 -1.61 11.73
N ARG A 146 -15.09 -2.71 12.46
CA ARG A 146 -14.06 -3.74 12.65
C ARG A 146 -13.63 -4.38 11.32
N LEU A 147 -14.58 -4.62 10.41
CA LEU A 147 -14.28 -5.16 9.08
C LEU A 147 -13.54 -4.16 8.20
N GLU A 148 -13.90 -2.87 8.26
CA GLU A 148 -13.20 -1.80 7.54
C GLU A 148 -11.75 -1.64 8.00
N GLU A 149 -11.51 -1.69 9.30
CA GLU A 149 -10.16 -1.68 9.89
C GLU A 149 -9.34 -2.90 9.42
N ALA A 150 -9.89 -4.12 9.53
CA ALA A 150 -9.22 -5.33 9.07
C ALA A 150 -8.90 -5.29 7.57
N LEU A 151 -9.80 -4.72 6.75
CA LEU A 151 -9.61 -4.59 5.31
C LEU A 151 -8.52 -3.54 5.00
N ALA A 152 -8.48 -2.44 5.75
CA ALA A 152 -7.41 -1.44 5.64
C ALA A 152 -6.03 -2.03 5.98
N GLU A 153 -5.93 -2.83 7.05
CA GLU A 153 -4.73 -3.56 7.41
C GLU A 153 -4.30 -4.54 6.30
N GLN A 154 -5.24 -5.35 5.78
CA GLN A 154 -4.95 -6.26 4.67
C GLN A 154 -4.42 -5.52 3.44
N ARG A 155 -5.04 -4.40 3.06
CA ARG A 155 -4.55 -3.56 1.95
C ARG A 155 -3.15 -3.02 2.20
N ALA A 156 -2.84 -2.60 3.42
CA ALA A 156 -1.49 -2.14 3.78
C ALA A 156 -0.46 -3.27 3.66
N THR A 157 -0.79 -4.49 4.13
CA THR A 157 0.12 -5.64 4.00
C THR A 157 0.34 -6.07 2.54
N LEU A 158 -0.68 -5.99 1.69
CA LEU A 158 -0.55 -6.28 0.26
C LEU A 158 0.36 -5.26 -0.42
N ARG A 159 0.16 -3.96 -0.17
CA ARG A 159 1.05 -2.91 -0.69
C ARG A 159 2.51 -3.13 -0.29
N ALA A 160 2.76 -3.46 0.97
CA ALA A 160 4.12 -3.76 1.44
C ALA A 160 4.74 -4.98 0.74
N LYS A 161 3.93 -5.99 0.38
CA LYS A 161 4.37 -7.14 -0.41
C LYS A 161 4.67 -6.74 -1.86
N ASP A 162 3.81 -5.93 -2.47
CA ASP A 162 4.01 -5.44 -3.84
C ASP A 162 5.28 -4.59 -3.95
N ASP A 163 5.52 -3.69 -2.99
CA ASP A 163 6.74 -2.89 -2.91
C ASP A 163 7.99 -3.77 -2.77
N ARG A 164 7.91 -4.83 -1.95
CA ARG A 164 8.99 -5.82 -1.81
C ARG A 164 9.23 -6.58 -3.11
N ILE A 165 8.19 -6.99 -3.81
CA ILE A 165 8.30 -7.67 -5.11
C ILE A 165 8.95 -6.75 -6.14
N ALA A 166 8.52 -5.49 -6.21
CA ALA A 166 9.10 -4.49 -7.10
C ALA A 166 10.60 -4.26 -6.80
N GLY A 167 10.97 -4.17 -5.52
CA GLY A 167 12.38 -4.06 -5.10
C GLY A 167 13.21 -5.27 -5.51
N LEU A 168 12.72 -6.48 -5.26
CA LEU A 168 13.40 -7.71 -5.67
C LEU A 168 13.53 -7.85 -7.19
N ALA A 169 12.51 -7.43 -7.95
CA ALA A 169 12.56 -7.43 -9.41
C ALA A 169 13.62 -6.46 -9.94
N ALA A 170 13.73 -5.26 -9.38
CA ALA A 170 14.77 -4.29 -9.73
C ALA A 170 16.17 -4.82 -9.41
N ASP A 171 16.36 -5.42 -8.24
CA ASP A 171 17.63 -6.05 -7.85
C ASP A 171 18.03 -7.21 -8.78
N LEU A 172 17.07 -8.05 -9.17
CA LEU A 172 17.32 -9.13 -10.13
C LEU A 172 17.71 -8.59 -11.51
N SER A 173 17.03 -7.55 -12.00
CA SER A 173 17.39 -6.90 -13.28
C SER A 173 18.81 -6.36 -13.24
N ARG A 174 19.15 -5.62 -12.16
CA ARG A 174 20.50 -5.08 -11.97
C ARG A 174 21.56 -6.18 -11.94
N LYS A 175 21.32 -7.27 -11.20
CA LYS A 175 22.26 -8.40 -11.18
C LYS A 175 22.39 -9.08 -12.54
N ALA A 176 21.29 -9.21 -13.29
CA ALA A 176 21.35 -9.76 -14.65
C ALA A 176 22.21 -8.89 -15.57
N GLU A 177 22.10 -7.56 -15.48
CA GLU A 177 22.94 -6.62 -16.20
C GLU A 177 24.41 -6.69 -15.78
N GLU A 178 24.69 -6.74 -14.47
CA GLU A 178 26.05 -6.92 -13.93
C GLU A 178 26.69 -8.22 -14.44
N HIS A 179 25.95 -9.33 -14.43
CA HIS A 179 26.42 -10.62 -14.96
C HIS A 179 26.64 -10.58 -16.47
N ALA A 180 25.74 -9.95 -17.24
CA ALA A 180 25.90 -9.80 -18.68
C ALA A 180 27.13 -8.95 -19.03
N ALA A 181 27.37 -7.86 -18.31
CA ALA A 181 28.56 -7.02 -18.46
C ALA A 181 29.84 -7.80 -18.12
N GLY A 182 29.86 -8.53 -17.01
CA GLY A 182 31.01 -9.35 -16.61
C GLY A 182 31.33 -10.45 -17.62
N LEU A 183 30.32 -11.10 -18.21
CA LEU A 183 30.52 -12.08 -19.28
C LEU A 183 31.09 -11.44 -20.55
N ALA A 184 30.59 -10.25 -20.93
CA ALA A 184 31.11 -9.53 -22.09
C ALA A 184 32.58 -9.12 -21.90
N GLU A 185 32.97 -8.70 -20.68
CA GLU A 185 34.36 -8.39 -20.33
C GLU A 185 35.25 -9.64 -20.42
N LEU A 186 34.83 -10.76 -19.83
CA LEU A 186 35.57 -12.02 -19.90
C LEU A 186 35.74 -12.53 -21.33
N ASP A 187 34.70 -12.42 -22.16
CA ASP A 187 34.79 -12.76 -23.58
C ASP A 187 35.72 -11.82 -24.35
N GLY A 188 35.73 -10.53 -24.01
CA GLY A 188 36.66 -9.54 -24.54
C GLY A 188 38.11 -9.89 -24.21
N LEU A 189 38.40 -10.16 -22.93
CA LEU A 189 39.71 -10.60 -22.45
C LEU A 189 40.15 -11.91 -23.11
N ARG A 190 39.26 -12.90 -23.20
CA ARG A 190 39.53 -14.17 -23.87
C ARG A 190 39.93 -13.96 -25.33
N LYS A 191 39.19 -13.12 -26.07
CA LYS A 191 39.51 -12.79 -27.47
C LYS A 191 40.85 -12.09 -27.58
N HIS A 192 41.13 -11.13 -26.69
CA HIS A 192 42.41 -10.43 -26.66
C HIS A 192 43.59 -11.38 -26.40
N SER A 193 43.50 -12.23 -25.38
CA SER A 193 44.54 -13.21 -25.07
C SER A 193 44.77 -14.20 -26.21
N LEU A 194 43.72 -14.63 -26.92
CA LEU A 194 43.86 -15.47 -28.12
C LEU A 194 44.64 -14.77 -29.23
N LEU A 195 44.37 -13.48 -29.47
CA LEU A 195 45.11 -12.69 -30.45
C LEU A 195 46.58 -12.52 -30.07
N GLU A 196 46.89 -12.30 -28.79
CA GLU A 196 48.27 -12.22 -28.30
C GLU A 196 49.00 -13.55 -28.46
N ILE A 197 48.35 -14.68 -28.16
CA ILE A 197 48.90 -16.02 -28.38
C ILE A 197 49.21 -16.23 -29.87
N ASP A 198 48.28 -15.87 -30.77
CA ASP A 198 48.49 -16.05 -32.20
C ASP A 198 49.59 -15.11 -32.74
N ARG A 199 49.71 -13.90 -32.20
CA ARG A 199 50.83 -12.99 -32.48
C ARG A 199 52.16 -13.59 -32.04
N ALA A 200 52.26 -14.06 -30.80
CA ALA A 200 53.47 -14.69 -30.27
C ALA A 200 53.85 -15.95 -31.06
N ARG A 201 52.86 -16.75 -31.50
CA ARG A 201 53.08 -17.89 -32.41
C ARG A 201 53.56 -17.46 -33.79
N GLY A 202 53.06 -16.34 -34.32
CA GLY A 202 53.53 -15.74 -35.56
C GLY A 202 54.98 -15.30 -35.47
N GLU A 203 55.32 -14.56 -34.43
CA GLU A 203 56.69 -14.09 -34.14
C GLU A 203 57.65 -15.27 -33.91
N SER A 204 57.24 -16.28 -33.14
CA SER A 204 58.03 -17.49 -32.93
C SER A 204 58.32 -18.24 -34.24
N ARG A 205 57.33 -18.34 -35.14
CA ARG A 205 57.52 -18.91 -36.48
C ARG A 205 58.47 -18.07 -37.33
N HIS A 206 58.35 -16.74 -37.29
CA HIS A 206 59.24 -15.82 -38.00
C HIS A 206 60.70 -15.98 -37.52
N TRP A 207 60.94 -15.92 -36.22
CA TRP A 207 62.29 -16.10 -35.66
C TRP A 207 62.85 -17.48 -35.97
N LYS A 208 62.04 -18.53 -35.89
CA LYS A 208 62.47 -19.88 -36.27
C LYS A 208 62.92 -19.96 -37.74
N ALA A 209 62.22 -19.27 -38.64
CA ALA A 209 62.60 -19.19 -40.04
C ALA A 209 63.89 -18.38 -40.25
N GLU A 210 64.04 -17.24 -39.58
CA GLU A 210 65.27 -16.43 -39.63
C GLU A 210 66.47 -17.20 -39.08
N PHE A 211 66.34 -17.88 -37.94
CA PHE A 211 67.41 -18.73 -37.41
C PHE A 211 67.79 -19.85 -38.38
N ALA A 212 66.82 -20.52 -39.00
CA ALA A 212 67.10 -21.54 -40.01
C ALA A 212 67.82 -20.94 -41.23
N ARG A 213 67.42 -19.75 -41.69
CA ARG A 213 68.08 -19.04 -42.79
C ARG A 213 69.55 -18.73 -42.44
N VAL A 214 69.77 -18.09 -41.30
CA VAL A 214 71.13 -17.77 -40.80
C VAL A 214 71.97 -19.03 -40.62
N GLU A 215 71.39 -20.13 -40.14
CA GLU A 215 72.10 -21.40 -40.01
C GLU A 215 72.51 -21.97 -41.37
N THR A 216 71.64 -21.89 -42.39
CA THR A 216 71.99 -22.30 -43.76
C THR A 216 73.06 -21.40 -44.38
N GLU A 217 72.96 -20.08 -44.18
CA GLU A 217 73.95 -19.10 -44.62
C GLU A 217 75.31 -19.39 -43.97
N ASN A 218 75.36 -19.58 -42.66
CA ASN A 218 76.57 -19.93 -41.91
C ASN A 218 77.18 -21.26 -42.38
N LYS A 219 76.37 -22.31 -42.60
CA LYS A 219 76.84 -23.59 -43.14
C LYS A 219 77.45 -23.43 -44.54
N SER A 220 76.80 -22.65 -45.41
CA SER A 220 77.33 -22.37 -46.75
C SER A 220 78.63 -21.56 -46.72
N ALA A 221 78.71 -20.56 -45.82
CA ALA A 221 79.92 -19.77 -45.61
C ALA A 221 81.07 -20.65 -45.09
N ALA A 222 80.82 -21.50 -44.10
CA ALA A 222 81.78 -22.46 -43.57
C ALA A 222 82.28 -23.41 -44.66
N ASN A 223 81.38 -23.96 -45.49
CA ASN A 223 81.78 -24.78 -46.64
C ASN A 223 82.67 -24.01 -47.61
N SER A 224 82.35 -22.75 -47.93
CA SER A 224 83.20 -21.92 -48.80
C SER A 224 84.60 -21.69 -48.20
N TYR A 225 84.70 -21.53 -46.87
CA TYR A 225 85.98 -21.40 -46.19
C TYR A 225 86.76 -22.72 -46.21
N HIS A 226 86.10 -23.85 -46.00
CA HIS A 226 86.72 -25.18 -46.13
C HIS A 226 87.25 -25.42 -47.55
N GLU A 227 86.48 -25.06 -48.58
CA GLU A 227 86.92 -25.14 -49.98
C GLU A 227 88.16 -24.25 -50.22
N LYS A 228 88.14 -23.00 -49.74
CA LYS A 228 89.30 -22.09 -49.84
C LYS A 228 90.53 -22.67 -49.13
N ILE A 229 90.35 -23.23 -47.93
CA ILE A 229 91.44 -23.90 -47.19
C ILE A 229 91.99 -25.07 -48.01
N ALA A 230 91.12 -25.90 -48.59
CA ALA A 230 91.54 -27.03 -49.42
C ALA A 230 92.28 -26.59 -50.69
N VAL A 231 91.86 -25.49 -51.33
CA VAL A 231 92.60 -24.90 -52.47
C VAL A 231 93.97 -24.41 -52.02
N LEU A 232 94.03 -23.63 -50.93
CA LEU A 232 95.30 -23.13 -50.39
C LEU A 232 96.24 -24.26 -49.98
N ASP A 233 95.73 -25.34 -49.39
CA ASP A 233 96.54 -26.50 -48.97
C ASP A 233 97.09 -27.27 -50.17
N ASN A 234 96.31 -27.40 -51.25
CA ASN A 234 96.78 -27.92 -52.53
C ASN A 234 97.85 -27.02 -53.17
N GLU A 235 97.67 -25.70 -53.14
CA GLU A 235 98.65 -24.74 -53.63
C GLU A 235 99.95 -24.79 -52.82
N LEU A 236 99.84 -24.88 -51.49
CA LEU A 236 100.98 -25.03 -50.59
C LEU A 236 101.71 -26.35 -50.86
N SER A 237 100.98 -27.45 -51.04
CA SER A 237 101.55 -28.75 -51.44
C SER A 237 102.26 -28.70 -52.79
N ARG A 238 101.68 -28.03 -53.79
CA ARG A 238 102.34 -27.78 -55.10
C ARG A 238 103.58 -26.91 -54.95
N ALA A 239 103.52 -25.85 -54.14
CA ALA A 239 104.65 -24.98 -53.88
C ALA A 239 105.78 -25.73 -53.17
N ARG A 240 105.46 -26.59 -52.18
CA ARG A 240 106.40 -27.51 -51.54
C ARG A 240 106.99 -28.51 -52.54
N GLY A 241 106.18 -29.09 -53.42
CA GLY A 241 106.67 -29.97 -54.49
C GLY A 241 107.63 -29.26 -55.45
N ARG A 242 107.32 -28.02 -55.85
CA ARG A 242 108.22 -27.17 -56.66
C ARG A 242 109.50 -26.83 -55.90
N LEU A 243 109.41 -26.49 -54.62
CA LEU A 243 110.57 -26.23 -53.77
C LEU A 243 111.47 -27.47 -53.69
N GLY A 244 110.90 -28.64 -53.42
CA GLY A 244 111.63 -29.91 -53.41
C GLY A 244 112.31 -30.22 -54.76
N ALA A 245 111.63 -29.97 -55.88
CA ALA A 245 112.24 -30.13 -57.21
C ALA A 245 113.39 -29.13 -57.46
N VAL A 246 113.28 -27.90 -56.95
CA VAL A 246 114.37 -26.91 -57.01
C VAL A 246 115.53 -27.31 -56.09
N GLU A 247 115.24 -27.81 -54.89
CA GLU A 247 116.26 -28.33 -53.96
C GLU A 247 116.99 -29.54 -54.55
N GLU A 248 116.28 -30.46 -55.21
CA GLU A 248 116.86 -31.60 -55.89
C GLU A 248 117.69 -31.17 -57.12
N SER A 249 117.18 -30.23 -57.92
CA SER A 249 117.95 -29.60 -59.01
C SER A 249 119.20 -28.88 -58.50
N LEU A 250 119.12 -28.23 -57.34
CA LEU A 250 120.27 -27.56 -56.70
C LEU A 250 121.26 -28.60 -56.18
N ALA A 251 120.80 -29.69 -55.59
CA ALA A 251 121.65 -30.80 -55.15
C ALA A 251 122.34 -31.49 -56.35
N GLU A 252 121.65 -31.68 -57.46
CA GLU A 252 122.25 -32.14 -58.71
C GLU A 252 123.26 -31.15 -59.28
N ALA A 253 122.93 -29.85 -59.30
CA ALA A 253 123.87 -28.83 -59.73
C ALA A 253 125.11 -28.79 -58.81
N ASN A 254 124.94 -28.94 -57.50
CA ASN A 254 126.02 -29.05 -56.53
C ASN A 254 126.85 -30.31 -56.76
N ARG A 255 126.23 -31.49 -56.99
CA ARG A 255 126.97 -32.70 -57.38
C ARG A 255 127.74 -32.48 -58.67
N ARG A 256 127.14 -31.84 -59.69
CA ARG A 256 127.82 -31.47 -60.94
C ARG A 256 129.01 -30.56 -60.68
N VAL A 257 128.86 -29.56 -59.82
CA VAL A 257 129.95 -28.68 -59.38
C VAL A 257 131.01 -29.46 -58.62
N GLU A 258 130.65 -30.37 -57.70
CA GLU A 258 131.59 -31.23 -56.98
C GLU A 258 132.35 -32.15 -57.93
N THR A 259 131.70 -32.77 -58.91
CA THR A 259 132.38 -33.55 -59.96
C THR A 259 133.26 -32.65 -60.82
N LEU A 260 132.82 -31.47 -61.23
CA LEU A 260 133.65 -30.54 -62.00
C LEU A 260 134.83 -30.04 -61.18
N VAL A 261 134.68 -29.83 -59.87
CA VAL A 261 135.77 -29.47 -58.94
C VAL A 261 136.72 -30.65 -58.74
N ALA A 262 136.22 -31.89 -58.65
CA ALA A 262 137.04 -33.10 -58.60
C ALA A 262 137.77 -33.35 -59.93
N GLU A 263 137.14 -33.10 -61.07
CA GLU A 263 137.75 -33.12 -62.41
C GLU A 263 138.77 -31.99 -62.58
N LEU A 264 138.51 -30.79 -62.04
CA LEU A 264 139.46 -29.68 -61.99
C LEU A 264 140.65 -30.01 -61.08
N ALA A 265 140.42 -30.69 -59.95
CA ALA A 265 141.46 -31.16 -59.05
C ALA A 265 142.28 -32.31 -59.68
N ALA A 266 141.64 -33.20 -60.45
CA ALA A 266 142.30 -34.27 -61.19
C ALA A 266 143.09 -33.75 -62.41
N SER A 267 142.64 -32.66 -63.03
CA SER A 267 143.35 -32.01 -64.16
C SER A 267 144.47 -31.06 -63.73
N ASN A 268 144.67 -30.84 -62.42
CA ASN A 268 145.69 -29.92 -61.89
C ASN A 268 146.96 -30.60 -61.35
N THR A 269 147.30 -31.81 -61.82
CA THR A 269 148.63 -32.39 -61.61
C THR A 269 149.21 -32.91 -62.93
N VAL A 270 149.83 -32.00 -63.68
CA VAL A 270 151.09 -32.13 -64.47
C VAL A 270 151.13 -30.97 -65.50
N ALA A 271 152.16 -30.14 -65.38
CA ALA A 271 152.42 -28.87 -66.09
C ALA A 271 153.05 -29.09 -67.52
N PRO A 272 153.67 -28.12 -68.25
CA PRO A 272 153.78 -26.64 -68.11
C PRO A 272 153.76 -25.82 -69.48
N VAL A 273 154.01 -24.50 -69.38
CA VAL A 273 154.69 -23.55 -70.34
C VAL A 273 153.93 -22.81 -71.49
N THR A 274 154.10 -21.46 -71.45
CA THR A 274 154.22 -20.42 -72.51
C THR A 274 153.05 -19.79 -73.31
N LYS A 275 152.86 -18.49 -73.01
CA LYS A 275 152.68 -17.29 -73.87
C LYS A 275 152.26 -17.47 -75.35
N GLN A 276 151.13 -16.85 -75.72
CA GLN A 276 151.04 -16.09 -76.96
C GLN A 276 149.98 -14.98 -76.91
N ARG A 277 150.23 -13.93 -77.71
CA ARG A 277 149.56 -12.62 -77.80
C ARG A 277 148.75 -12.55 -79.11
N PHE A 278 147.86 -11.55 -79.20
CA PHE A 278 146.98 -11.14 -80.32
C PHE A 278 145.60 -11.83 -80.34
N GLY A 279 144.46 -11.19 -80.60
CA GLY A 279 144.16 -9.84 -81.09
C GLY A 279 142.64 -9.54 -81.06
N SER A 280 142.30 -8.33 -81.48
CA SER A 280 141.00 -7.63 -81.44
C SER A 280 139.90 -8.11 -82.41
N GLY A 281 138.64 -7.78 -82.09
CA GLY A 281 137.50 -7.63 -83.03
C GLY A 281 136.19 -8.23 -82.46
N LYS A 282 135.19 -7.49 -81.98
CA LYS A 282 134.20 -6.59 -82.65
C LYS A 282 133.14 -7.32 -83.49
N SER A 283 131.93 -7.47 -82.94
CA SER A 283 130.60 -7.22 -83.57
C SER A 283 129.49 -7.66 -82.59
N ARG A 284 128.17 -7.47 -82.82
CA ARG A 284 127.30 -6.29 -83.00
C ARG A 284 125.87 -6.88 -83.06
N GLY A 285 124.85 -6.23 -82.48
CA GLY A 285 123.42 -6.51 -82.70
C GLY A 285 122.66 -6.80 -81.39
N ILE A 286 121.70 -6.01 -80.87
CA ILE A 286 120.52 -5.30 -81.39
C ILE A 286 119.35 -6.21 -81.78
N GLY A 287 118.17 -5.96 -81.16
CA GLY A 287 116.82 -6.38 -81.57
C GLY A 287 116.05 -7.10 -80.45
N THR A 288 115.25 -6.50 -79.55
CA THR A 288 113.94 -5.81 -79.63
C THR A 288 112.76 -6.54 -80.28
N VAL A 289 111.59 -6.36 -79.64
CA VAL A 289 110.17 -6.32 -80.13
C VAL A 289 109.32 -7.59 -79.90
N ARG A 290 107.99 -7.60 -79.60
CA ARG A 290 106.94 -6.75 -78.95
C ARG A 290 105.57 -7.43 -79.27
N ARG A 291 104.53 -7.15 -78.45
CA ARG A 291 103.05 -7.13 -78.72
C ARG A 291 102.29 -8.49 -78.73
N ARG A 292 100.98 -8.61 -78.42
CA ARG A 292 99.85 -7.73 -77.98
C ARG A 292 98.64 -8.61 -77.58
N LYS A 293 97.76 -8.05 -76.72
CA LYS A 293 96.28 -8.16 -76.62
C LYS A 293 95.58 -9.52 -76.88
N LEU A 294 94.79 -9.97 -75.90
CA LEU A 294 93.37 -9.60 -75.71
C LEU A 294 93.06 -9.54 -74.20
#